data_AF-A0A1Z5ICV6-F1
#
_entry.id   AF-A0A1Z5ICV6-F1
#
_cell.length_a   1.000
_cell.length_b   1.000
_cell.length_c   1.000
_cell.angle_alpha   90.00
_cell.angle_beta   90.00
_cell.angle_gamma   90.00
#
_symmetry.space_group_name_H-M   'P 1'
#
loop_
_entity.id
_entity.type
_entity.pdbx_description
1 polymer ?
#
loop_
_entity_poly.entity_id
_entity_poly.type
_entity_poly.pdbx_seq_one_letter_code
_entity_poly.pdbx_strand_id
1 'polypeptide(L)' 'MNHFMIKQFNGLDAATTQRLHSLGLQVGSDLQAVRFYPFHGPVIIQVDHQRIGIRYRVFKQLTGGEAS' A
#
# COMPACT_ATOMS: atom_id res chain seq x y z
N MET A 1 7.82 9.95 -10.53
CA MET A 1 7.27 8.75 -9.88
C MET A 1 7.36 8.96 -8.40
N ASN A 2 6.30 8.63 -7.64
CA ASN A 2 6.24 8.97 -6.22
C ASN A 2 6.65 7.75 -5.38
N HIS A 3 7.71 7.90 -4.59
CA HIS A 3 8.21 6.90 -3.66
C HIS A 3 7.53 7.10 -2.30
N PHE A 4 7.13 5.99 -1.69
CA PHE A 4 6.49 5.95 -0.38
C PHE A 4 7.15 4.88 0.45
N MET A 5 7.12 5.06 1.77
CA MET A 5 7.55 4.04 2.71
C MET A 5 6.31 3.58 3.51
N ILE A 6 6.20 2.28 3.77
CA ILE A 6 5.19 1.79 4.71
C ILE A 6 5.54 2.26 6.11
N LYS A 7 4.63 3.01 6.73
CA LYS A 7 4.78 3.54 8.08
C LYS A 7 4.10 2.67 9.12
N GLN A 8 2.99 2.02 8.78
CA GLN A 8 2.15 1.27 9.72
C GLN A 8 1.18 0.34 9.00
N PHE A 9 0.57 -0.58 9.77
CA PHE A 9 -0.57 -1.41 9.33
C PHE A 9 -1.84 -1.14 10.16
N ASN A 10 -1.81 -0.10 11.00
CA ASN A 10 -2.91 0.23 11.89
C ASN A 10 -4.20 0.57 11.10
N GLY A 11 -5.32 0.04 11.58
CA GLY A 11 -6.64 0.25 10.95
C GLY A 11 -6.95 -0.68 9.78
N LEU A 12 -6.08 -1.64 9.46
CA LEU A 12 -6.35 -2.75 8.55
C LEU A 12 -6.90 -3.95 9.31
N ASP A 13 -7.80 -4.70 8.68
CA ASP A 13 -8.24 -5.99 9.24
C ASP A 13 -7.10 -7.02 9.22
N ALA A 14 -7.21 -8.03 10.08
CA ALA A 14 -6.17 -9.04 10.26
C ALA A 14 -5.85 -9.81 8.97
N ALA A 15 -6.88 -10.11 8.16
CA ALA A 15 -6.71 -10.85 6.90
C ALA A 15 -5.92 -10.04 5.87
N THR A 16 -6.21 -8.74 5.76
CA THR A 16 -5.50 -7.81 4.88
C THR A 16 -4.06 -7.64 5.33
N THR A 17 -3.82 -7.45 6.63
CA THR A 17 -2.46 -7.34 7.19
C THR A 17 -1.65 -8.61 6.92
N GLN A 18 -2.22 -9.80 7.20
CA GLN A 18 -1.56 -11.07 6.94
C GLN A 18 -1.24 -11.26 5.45
N ARG A 19 -2.16 -10.88 4.56
CA ARG A 19 -1.95 -10.97 3.11
C ARG A 19 -0.86 -10.01 2.62
N LEU A 20 -0.76 -8.82 3.18
CA LEU A 20 0.31 -7.88 2.85
C LEU A 20 1.67 -8.41 3.33
N HIS A 21 1.75 -8.97 4.54
CA HIS A 21 2.96 -9.63 5.01
C HIS A 21 3.35 -10.84 4.17
N SER A 22 2.39 -11.67 3.73
CA SER A 22 2.68 -12.80 2.84
C SER A 22 3.20 -12.37 1.46
N LEU A 23 2.93 -11.13 1.07
CA LEU A 23 3.47 -10.51 -0.15
C LEU A 23 4.82 -9.82 0.09
N GLY A 24 5.39 -9.90 1.30
CA GLY A 24 6.69 -9.31 1.64
C GLY A 24 6.62 -7.85 2.08
N LEU A 25 5.43 -7.29 2.28
CA LEU A 25 5.29 -5.90 2.76
C LEU A 25 5.45 -5.85 4.28
N GLN A 26 6.31 -4.96 4.76
CA GLN A 26 6.56 -4.72 6.17
C GLN A 26 6.75 -3.22 6.44
N VAL A 27 6.73 -2.81 7.71
CA VAL A 27 7.04 -1.42 8.07
C VAL A 27 8.48 -1.11 7.65
N GLY A 28 8.68 0.03 7.00
CA GLY A 28 9.96 0.39 6.40
C GLY A 28 10.16 -0.10 4.96
N SER A 29 9.27 -0.94 4.41
CA SER A 29 9.35 -1.31 2.99
C SER A 29 9.18 -0.08 2.09
N ASP A 30 10.06 0.06 1.13
CA ASP A 30 9.95 1.03 0.04
C ASP A 30 8.93 0.56 -0.99
N LEU A 31 8.06 1.48 -1.37
CA LEU A 31 7.00 1.31 -2.34
C LEU A 31 7.16 2.38 -3.41
N GLN A 32 7.00 1.98 -4.66
CA GLN A 32 6.83 2.94 -5.74
C GLN A 32 5.38 2.91 -6.22
N ALA A 33 4.68 4.04 -6.15
CA ALA A 33 3.35 4.15 -6.73
C ALA A 33 3.48 4.35 -8.26
N VAL A 34 3.12 3.31 -9.00
CA VAL A 34 3.22 3.26 -10.47
C VAL A 34 2.00 3.92 -11.11
N ARG A 35 0.81 3.72 -10.54
CA ARG A 35 -0.44 4.27 -11.08
C ARG A 35 -1.47 4.49 -9.98
N PHE A 36 -2.12 5.65 -10.02
CA PHE A 36 -3.34 5.94 -9.27
C PHE A 36 -4.52 5.89 -10.22
N TYR A 37 -5.52 5.07 -9.92
CA TYR A 37 -6.79 5.11 -10.64
C TYR A 37 -7.69 6.21 -10.05
N PRO A 38 -8.52 6.88 -10.88
CA PRO A 38 -9.41 7.95 -10.41
C PRO A 38 -10.47 7.44 -9.43
N PHE A 39 -11.17 8.37 -8.77
CA PHE A 39 -12.29 8.09 -7.85
C PHE A 39 -11.93 7.20 -6.65
N HIS A 40 -10.76 7.41 -6.03
CA HIS A 40 -10.24 6.54 -4.97
C HIS A 40 -10.15 5.06 -5.39
N GLY A 41 -9.97 4.82 -6.69
CA GLY A 41 -9.71 3.51 -7.26
C GLY A 41 -8.38 2.92 -6.78
N PRO A 42 -8.06 1.68 -7.17
CA PRO A 42 -6.86 1.01 -6.72
C PRO A 42 -5.59 1.81 -7.06
N VAL A 43 -4.56 1.62 -6.23
CA VAL A 43 -3.21 2.10 -6.49
C VAL A 43 -2.38 0.89 -6.91
N ILE A 44 -1.69 1.00 -8.04
CA ILE A 44 -0.70 0.01 -8.46
C ILE A 44 0.62 0.41 -7.84
N ILE A 45 1.12 -0.43 -6.94
CA ILE A 45 2.44 -0.27 -6.34
C ILE A 45 3.40 -1.29 -6.93
N GLN A 46 4.66 -0.87 -7.07
CA GLN A 46 5.79 -1.75 -7.32
C GLN A 46 6.52 -1.94 -5.98
N VAL A 47 6.75 -3.21 -5.63
CA VAL A 47 7.56 -3.64 -4.49
C VAL A 47 8.50 -4.70 -5.03
N ASP A 48 9.81 -4.54 -4.82
CA ASP A 48 10.83 -5.38 -5.45
C ASP A 48 10.55 -5.58 -6.96
N HIS A 49 10.41 -6.83 -7.40
CA HIS A 49 10.15 -7.21 -8.79
C HIS A 49 8.68 -7.43 -9.13
N GLN A 50 7.75 -7.13 -8.20
CA GLN A 50 6.31 -7.40 -8.36
C GLN A 50 5.45 -6.14 -8.38
N ARG A 51 4.35 -6.20 -9.13
CA ARG A 51 3.30 -5.17 -9.15
C ARG A 51 2.06 -5.68 -8.45
N ILE A 52 1.57 -4.88 -7.50
CA ILE A 52 0.43 -5.23 -6.68
C ILE A 52 -0.61 -4.12 -6.78
N GLY A 53 -1.85 -4.50 -7.09
CA GLY A 53 -2.99 -3.60 -6.96
C GLY A 53 -3.49 -3.61 -5.52
N ILE A 54 -3.46 -2.45 -4.87
CA ILE A 54 -3.99 -2.27 -3.51
C ILE A 54 -5.12 -1.26 -3.51
N ARG A 55 -6.10 -1.44 -2.62
CA ARG A 55 -7.19 -0.47 -2.47
C ARG A 55 -6.63 0.87 -2.01
N TYR A 56 -7.17 1.99 -2.50
CA TYR A 56 -6.72 3.33 -2.13
C TYR A 56 -6.68 3.57 -0.62
N ARG A 57 -7.73 3.16 0.10
CA ARG A 57 -7.80 3.28 1.57
C ARG A 57 -6.67 2.53 2.28
N VAL A 58 -6.36 1.32 1.81
CA VAL A 58 -5.24 0.53 2.33
C VAL A 58 -3.92 1.24 2.06
N PHE A 59 -3.69 1.73 0.83
CA PHE A 59 -2.49 2.51 0.50
C PHE A 59 -2.31 3.73 1.41
N LYS A 60 -3.38 4.48 1.66
CA LYS A 60 -3.36 5.66 2.53
C LYS A 60 -3.02 5.29 3.98
N GLN A 61 -3.64 4.25 4.52
CA GLN A 61 -3.32 3.76 5.87
C GLN A 61 -1.85 3.32 5.98
N LEU A 62 -1.35 2.58 4.99
CA LEU A 62 0.04 2.11 4.96
C LEU A 62 1.05 3.26 4.92
N THR A 63 0.77 4.29 4.13
CA THR A 63 1.69 5.43 3.91
C THR A 63 1.52 6.57 4.92
N GLY A 64 0.61 6.41 5.89
CA GLY A 64 0.31 7.39 6.93
C GLY A 64 -0.40 8.63 6.39
N GLY A 65 -1.18 8.48 5.31
CA GLY A 65 -2.06 9.52 4.82
C GLY A 65 -3.47 9.37 5.39
N GLU A 66 -4.10 10.50 5.74
CA GLU A 66 -5.52 10.56 6.12
C GLU A 66 -6.40 9.98 4.98
N ALA A 67 -7.21 8.97 5.29
CA ALA A 67 -8.19 8.41 4.37
C ALA A 67 -9.42 9.34 4.33
N SER A 68 -9.32 10.45 3.58
CA SER A 68 -10.46 11.31 3.26
C SER A 68 -11.44 10.61 2.33
#